data_AF-A0A7V8BXZ4-F1
#
_entry.id   AF-A0A7V8BXZ4-F1
#
_cell.length_a   1.000
_cell.length_b   1.000
_cell.length_c   1.000
_cell.angle_alpha   90.00
_cell.angle_beta   90.00
_cell.angle_gamma   90.00
#
_symmetry.space_group_name_H-M   'P 1'
#
loop_
_entity.id
_entity.type
_entity.pdbx_description
1 polymer ?
#
loop_
_entity_poly.entity_id
_entity_poly.type
_entity_poly.pdbx_seq_one_letter_code
_entity_poly.pdbx_strand_id
1 'polypeptide(L)'
;MTSSTQSSRKLFSNELEARLDELLFASHSHRSAKNIADGLERLKREDQERVLHWTGVAAQSYAEIGYLVAALAPRALERLDAAGFEAWVLAGLDAYDRHGGQAAMAQLRAFEAFGAARARAPVAAKLADQEVRLARFLHGLSGRALALAEGSVAHTDTETVFLPAQLAEYPAAADNRRLYKAMAALLWAQTRHGTFGSAEVDVEAALARWPDRARALRWFAAPS
;
A
#
# COMPACT_ATOMS: atom_id res chain seq x y z
N MET A 1 -21.69 12.97 38.40
CA MET A 1 -21.19 12.01 37.41
C MET A 1 -19.69 12.23 37.30
N THR A 2 -18.91 11.26 37.77
CA THR A 2 -17.46 11.37 38.00
C THR A 2 -16.71 11.39 36.68
N SER A 3 -16.19 12.55 36.28
CA SER A 3 -15.16 12.67 35.26
C SER A 3 -13.92 11.94 35.76
N SER A 4 -13.67 10.73 35.22
CA SER A 4 -12.45 9.98 35.50
C SER A 4 -11.25 10.80 35.04
N THR A 5 -10.49 11.30 36.01
CA THR A 5 -9.19 11.95 35.80
C THR A 5 -8.30 11.00 35.02
N GLN A 6 -8.15 11.23 33.72
CA GLN A 6 -7.28 10.43 32.87
C GLN A 6 -5.84 10.73 33.29
N SER A 7 -5.31 9.87 34.16
CA SER A 7 -3.95 10.00 34.69
C SER A 7 -2.95 10.07 33.54
N SER A 8 -2.14 11.14 33.49
CA SER A 8 -1.08 11.36 32.51
C SER A 8 0.12 10.43 32.68
N ARG A 9 0.13 9.64 33.77
CA ARG A 9 1.16 8.63 34.03
C ARG A 9 1.09 7.52 32.99
N LYS A 10 2.23 7.09 32.49
CA LYS A 10 2.37 5.87 31.66
C LYS A 10 1.80 4.64 32.39
N LEU A 11 1.12 3.75 31.66
CA LEU A 11 0.64 2.47 32.19
C LEU A 11 1.77 1.45 32.21
N PHE A 12 1.82 0.66 33.28
CA PHE A 12 2.70 -0.49 33.37
C PHE A 12 2.07 -1.73 32.75
N SER A 13 2.90 -2.75 32.49
CA SER A 13 2.49 -3.96 31.79
C SER A 13 1.28 -4.65 32.46
N ASN A 14 1.21 -4.74 33.78
CA ASN A 14 0.05 -5.33 34.47
C ASN A 14 -1.26 -4.56 34.25
N GLU A 15 -1.22 -3.22 34.22
CA GLU A 15 -2.39 -2.40 33.94
C GLU A 15 -2.83 -2.52 32.47
N LEU A 16 -1.86 -2.64 31.57
CA LEU A 16 -2.10 -2.83 30.14
C LEU A 16 -2.70 -4.21 29.86
N GLU A 17 -2.17 -5.26 30.50
CA GLU A 17 -2.66 -6.63 30.40
C GLU A 17 -4.12 -6.71 30.80
N ALA A 18 -4.50 -6.16 31.97
CA ALA A 18 -5.88 -6.17 32.44
C ALA A 18 -6.84 -5.47 31.46
N ARG A 19 -6.43 -4.34 30.86
CA ARG A 19 -7.25 -3.64 29.85
C ARG A 19 -7.34 -4.41 28.55
N LEU A 20 -6.25 -5.03 28.10
CA LEU A 20 -6.26 -5.84 26.90
C LEU A 20 -7.13 -7.08 27.06
N ASP A 21 -7.08 -7.74 28.23
CA ASP A 21 -7.94 -8.88 28.53
C ASP A 21 -9.43 -8.50 28.49
N GLU A 22 -9.79 -7.33 29.01
CA GLU A 22 -11.16 -6.79 28.92
C GLU A 22 -11.58 -6.54 27.46
N LEU A 23 -10.73 -5.86 26.69
CA LEU A 23 -11.02 -5.51 25.29
C LEU A 23 -11.05 -6.73 24.36
N LEU A 24 -10.26 -7.76 24.65
CA LEU A 24 -10.05 -8.93 23.81
C LEU A 24 -10.74 -10.18 24.36
N PHE A 25 -11.63 -10.04 25.34
CA PHE A 25 -12.31 -11.16 26.00
C PHE A 25 -13.00 -12.12 25.01
N ALA A 26 -13.54 -11.61 23.91
CA ALA A 26 -14.21 -12.40 22.87
C ALA A 26 -13.24 -13.04 21.83
N SER A 27 -11.93 -12.83 21.96
CA SER A 27 -10.93 -13.39 21.06
C SER A 27 -10.76 -14.89 21.30
N HIS A 28 -10.68 -15.66 20.22
CA HIS A 28 -10.46 -17.11 20.29
C HIS A 28 -8.99 -17.44 20.60
N SER A 29 -8.10 -16.45 20.48
CA SER A 29 -6.73 -16.54 20.96
C SER A 29 -6.75 -16.54 22.50
N HIS A 30 -6.80 -17.72 23.12
CA HIS A 30 -6.60 -17.95 24.58
C HIS A 30 -5.18 -17.60 25.08
N ARG A 31 -4.48 -16.70 24.38
CA ARG A 31 -3.12 -16.29 24.68
C ARG A 31 -3.21 -15.15 25.68
N SER A 32 -2.52 -15.27 26.80
CA SER A 32 -2.36 -14.17 27.75
C SER A 32 -1.90 -12.90 27.00
N ALA A 33 -2.56 -11.77 27.29
CA ALA A 33 -2.20 -10.48 26.75
C ALA A 33 -0.84 -9.96 27.26
N LYS A 34 -0.17 -10.70 28.15
CA LYS A 34 1.09 -10.30 28.79
C LYS A 34 2.17 -9.86 27.80
N ASN A 35 2.42 -10.66 26.77
CA ASN A 35 3.46 -10.35 25.79
C ASN A 35 3.15 -9.06 25.01
N ILE A 36 1.87 -8.80 24.76
CA ILE A 36 1.42 -7.57 24.11
C ILE A 36 1.62 -6.41 25.09
N ALA A 37 1.18 -6.57 26.34
CA ALA A 37 1.31 -5.56 27.38
C ALA A 37 2.76 -5.15 27.66
N ASP A 38 3.69 -6.09 27.72
CA ASP A 38 5.13 -5.84 27.87
C ASP A 38 5.70 -5.02 26.68
N GLY A 39 5.17 -5.25 25.47
CA GLY A 39 5.50 -4.46 24.29
C GLY A 39 4.96 -3.03 24.39
N LEU A 40 3.68 -2.87 24.77
CA LEU A 40 3.02 -1.58 24.92
C LEU A 40 3.57 -0.75 26.09
N GLU A 41 4.12 -1.40 27.12
CA GLU A 41 4.80 -0.73 28.23
C GLU A 41 6.02 0.06 27.75
N ARG A 42 6.57 -0.16 26.56
CA ARG A 42 7.68 0.66 26.04
C ARG A 42 7.22 1.98 25.42
N LEU A 43 5.96 2.05 25.00
CA LEU A 43 5.39 3.21 24.32
C LEU A 43 5.18 4.40 25.28
N LYS A 44 5.06 5.62 24.74
CA LYS A 44 4.61 6.78 25.52
C LYS A 44 3.12 6.64 25.86
N ARG A 45 2.67 7.35 26.90
CA ARG A 45 1.28 7.25 27.38
C ARG A 45 0.23 7.50 26.30
N GLU A 46 0.43 8.52 25.46
CA GLU A 46 -0.47 8.83 24.34
C GLU A 46 -0.61 7.67 23.35
N ASP A 47 0.48 6.97 23.09
CA ASP A 47 0.49 5.84 22.16
C ASP A 47 -0.13 4.61 22.80
N GLN A 48 0.08 4.37 24.10
CA GLN A 48 -0.63 3.32 24.85
C GLN A 48 -2.15 3.50 24.76
N GLU A 49 -2.64 4.74 24.96
CA GLU A 49 -4.06 5.05 24.85
C GLU A 49 -4.58 4.89 23.42
N ARG A 50 -3.81 5.33 22.43
CA ARG A 50 -4.17 5.14 21.01
C ARG A 50 -4.33 3.66 20.68
N VAL A 51 -3.40 2.82 21.11
CA VAL A 51 -3.46 1.39 20.87
C VAL A 51 -4.68 0.79 21.55
N LEU A 52 -4.89 1.05 22.84
CA LEU A 52 -6.06 0.54 23.57
C LEU A 52 -7.38 0.97 22.91
N HIS A 53 -7.49 2.23 22.49
CA HIS A 53 -8.66 2.73 21.80
C HIS A 53 -8.93 1.95 20.50
N TRP A 54 -7.93 1.87 19.60
CA TRP A 54 -8.10 1.21 18.31
C TRP A 54 -8.22 -0.31 18.41
N THR A 55 -7.59 -0.93 19.40
CA THR A 55 -7.80 -2.33 19.75
C THR A 55 -9.26 -2.57 20.12
N GLY A 56 -9.84 -1.72 20.97
CA GLY A 56 -11.25 -1.82 21.36
C GLY A 56 -12.20 -1.61 20.19
N VAL A 57 -11.95 -0.60 19.35
CA VAL A 57 -12.74 -0.36 18.12
C VAL A 57 -12.69 -1.58 17.20
N ALA A 58 -11.51 -2.11 16.92
CA ALA A 58 -11.36 -3.24 16.02
C ALA A 58 -11.95 -4.54 16.59
N ALA A 59 -11.85 -4.75 17.90
CA ALA A 59 -12.39 -5.92 18.57
C ALA A 59 -13.93 -5.99 18.52
N GLN A 60 -14.62 -4.85 18.39
CA GLN A 60 -16.09 -4.81 18.22
C GLN A 60 -16.54 -5.46 16.91
N SER A 61 -15.78 -5.27 15.83
CA SER A 61 -16.07 -5.89 14.53
C SER A 61 -15.61 -7.35 14.50
N TYR A 62 -14.35 -7.59 14.91
CA TYR A 62 -13.80 -8.94 14.98
C TYR A 62 -12.64 -8.99 15.98
N ALA A 63 -12.82 -9.75 17.07
CA ALA A 63 -11.85 -9.82 18.17
C ALA A 63 -10.43 -10.20 17.73
N GLU A 64 -10.27 -11.01 16.69
CA GLU A 64 -8.94 -11.39 16.18
C GLU A 64 -8.22 -10.23 15.47
N ILE A 65 -8.96 -9.31 14.84
CA ILE A 65 -8.39 -8.06 14.30
C ILE A 65 -7.96 -7.16 15.44
N GLY A 66 -8.78 -7.02 16.49
CA GLY A 66 -8.39 -6.29 17.70
C GLY A 66 -7.09 -6.82 18.32
N TYR A 67 -6.98 -8.14 18.46
CA TYR A 67 -5.76 -8.80 18.93
C TYR A 67 -4.56 -8.49 18.04
N LEU A 68 -4.71 -8.61 16.71
CA LEU A 68 -3.62 -8.37 15.77
C LEU A 68 -3.17 -6.91 15.77
N VAL A 69 -4.09 -5.95 15.86
CA VAL A 69 -3.79 -4.52 16.02
C VAL A 69 -2.94 -4.31 17.27
N ALA A 70 -3.37 -4.84 18.43
CA ALA A 70 -2.64 -4.70 19.69
C ALA A 70 -1.23 -5.30 19.60
N ALA A 71 -1.11 -6.50 19.04
CA ALA A 71 0.14 -7.23 18.92
C ALA A 71 1.15 -6.57 17.96
N LEU A 72 0.67 -5.98 16.87
CA LEU A 72 1.54 -5.32 15.87
C LEU A 72 1.85 -3.86 16.23
N ALA A 73 1.10 -3.26 17.16
CA ALA A 73 1.15 -1.83 17.41
C ALA A 73 2.54 -1.26 17.77
N PRO A 74 3.36 -1.88 18.63
CA PRO A 74 4.70 -1.35 18.91
C PRO A 74 5.54 -1.16 17.64
N ARG A 75 5.53 -2.16 16.75
CA ARG A 75 6.28 -2.13 15.49
C ARG A 75 5.65 -1.19 14.46
N ALA A 76 4.32 -1.11 14.44
CA ALA A 76 3.62 -0.19 13.55
C ALA A 76 3.94 1.28 13.90
N LEU A 77 3.96 1.63 15.18
CA LEU A 77 4.25 2.98 15.67
C LEU A 77 5.72 3.41 15.54
N GLU A 78 6.65 2.46 15.34
CA GLU A 78 8.02 2.78 14.93
C GLU A 78 8.09 3.34 13.49
N ARG A 79 7.08 3.07 12.66
CA ARG A 79 7.06 3.42 11.22
C ARG A 79 5.95 4.37 10.83
N LEU A 80 4.87 4.42 11.60
CA LEU A 80 3.68 5.20 11.34
C LEU A 80 3.52 6.26 12.43
N ASP A 81 3.24 7.49 12.02
CA ASP A 81 2.76 8.53 12.92
C ASP A 81 1.33 8.24 13.39
N ALA A 82 0.78 9.09 14.26
CA ALA A 82 -0.56 8.90 14.81
C ALA A 82 -1.63 8.72 13.72
N ALA A 83 -1.59 9.58 12.69
CA ALA A 83 -2.53 9.52 11.56
C ALA A 83 -2.31 8.29 10.68
N GLY A 84 -1.05 7.87 10.48
CA GLY A 84 -0.70 6.65 9.76
C GLY A 84 -1.17 5.39 10.47
N PHE A 85 -1.04 5.35 11.81
CA PHE A 85 -1.51 4.24 12.63
C PHE A 85 -3.03 4.07 12.56
N GLU A 86 -3.77 5.17 12.73
CA GLU A 86 -5.22 5.19 12.57
C GLU A 86 -5.64 4.73 11.16
N ALA A 87 -5.04 5.30 10.12
CA ALA A 87 -5.33 4.91 8.75
C ALA A 87 -5.03 3.42 8.48
N TRP A 88 -3.99 2.87 9.10
CA TRP A 88 -3.63 1.46 8.99
C TRP A 88 -4.69 0.55 9.63
N VAL A 89 -5.19 0.90 10.82
CA VAL A 89 -6.28 0.14 11.49
C VAL A 89 -7.56 0.21 10.67
N LEU A 90 -7.94 1.41 10.22
CA LEU A 90 -9.13 1.61 9.37
C LEU A 90 -9.04 0.81 8.07
N ALA A 91 -7.87 0.78 7.44
CA ALA A 91 -7.67 -0.01 6.23
C ALA A 91 -7.80 -1.52 6.48
N GLY A 92 -7.39 -2.01 7.66
CA GLY A 92 -7.62 -3.39 8.08
C GLY A 92 -9.09 -3.72 8.29
N LEU A 93 -9.86 -2.82 8.91
CA LEU A 93 -11.30 -2.98 9.10
C LEU A 93 -12.06 -2.94 7.77
N ASP A 94 -11.71 -2.02 6.89
CA ASP A 94 -12.28 -1.93 5.56
C ASP A 94 -12.01 -3.20 4.72
N ALA A 95 -10.81 -3.77 4.84
CA ALA A 95 -10.48 -5.06 4.22
C ALA A 95 -11.29 -6.22 4.80
N TYR A 96 -11.61 -6.17 6.10
CA TYR A 96 -12.48 -7.16 6.74
C TYR A 96 -13.89 -7.09 6.17
N ASP A 97 -14.46 -5.89 6.08
CA ASP A 97 -15.83 -5.68 5.60
C ASP A 97 -16.01 -6.12 4.14
N ARG A 98 -14.98 -5.91 3.30
CA ARG A 98 -15.04 -6.23 1.86
C ARG A 98 -14.61 -7.66 1.52
N HIS A 99 -13.64 -8.20 2.25
CA HIS A 99 -12.87 -9.38 1.83
C HIS A 99 -12.67 -10.42 2.96
N GLY A 100 -13.17 -10.14 4.16
CA GLY A 100 -13.14 -11.06 5.30
C GLY A 100 -11.83 -11.08 6.10
N GLY A 101 -11.81 -11.90 7.15
CA GLY A 101 -10.73 -11.94 8.15
C GLY A 101 -9.33 -12.19 7.60
N GLN A 102 -9.17 -13.13 6.67
CA GLN A 102 -7.84 -13.45 6.13
C GLN A 102 -7.21 -12.28 5.37
N ALA A 103 -8.00 -11.58 4.56
CA ALA A 103 -7.56 -10.39 3.84
C ALA A 103 -7.15 -9.26 4.81
N ALA A 104 -7.99 -9.01 5.82
CA ALA A 104 -7.70 -8.02 6.87
C ALA A 104 -6.39 -8.33 7.62
N MET A 105 -6.19 -9.60 8.02
CA MET A 105 -4.97 -10.00 8.74
C MET A 105 -3.72 -9.89 7.86
N ALA A 106 -3.80 -10.26 6.58
CA ALA A 106 -2.69 -10.11 5.65
C ALA A 106 -2.32 -8.62 5.48
N GLN A 107 -3.31 -7.75 5.33
CA GLN A 107 -3.11 -6.31 5.20
C GLN A 107 -2.52 -5.68 6.45
N LEU A 108 -3.03 -6.04 7.65
CA LEU A 108 -2.48 -5.54 8.91
C LEU A 108 -1.02 -5.96 9.11
N ARG A 109 -0.66 -7.20 8.78
CA ARG A 109 0.74 -7.67 8.85
C ARG A 109 1.66 -6.95 7.86
N ALA A 110 1.13 -6.45 6.75
CA ALA A 110 1.87 -5.69 5.74
C ALA A 110 2.01 -4.19 6.07
N PHE A 111 2.06 -3.82 7.36
CA PHE A 111 2.13 -2.41 7.80
C PHE A 111 3.34 -1.63 7.25
N GLU A 112 4.47 -2.30 6.97
CA GLU A 112 5.62 -1.67 6.32
C GLU A 112 5.31 -1.25 4.88
N ALA A 113 4.68 -2.14 4.10
CA ALA A 113 4.25 -1.84 2.74
C ALA A 113 3.15 -0.77 2.73
N PHE A 114 2.23 -0.81 3.71
CA PHE A 114 1.22 0.23 3.90
C PHE A 114 1.87 1.61 4.15
N GLY A 115 2.84 1.69 5.08
CA GLY A 115 3.57 2.91 5.37
C GLY A 115 4.32 3.46 4.15
N ALA A 116 4.99 2.57 3.41
CA ALA A 116 5.69 2.95 2.17
C ALA A 116 4.71 3.48 1.10
N ALA A 117 3.55 2.83 0.93
CA ALA A 117 2.51 3.27 0.00
C ALA A 117 1.94 4.64 0.42
N ARG A 118 1.68 4.84 1.71
CA ARG A 118 1.18 6.11 2.26
C ARG A 118 2.19 7.25 2.06
N ALA A 119 3.48 7.02 2.31
CA ALA A 119 4.52 8.02 2.10
C ALA A 119 4.63 8.45 0.62
N ARG A 120 4.34 7.53 -0.30
CA ARG A 120 4.34 7.78 -1.75
C ARG A 120 3.04 8.39 -2.28
N ALA A 121 1.94 8.31 -1.55
CA ALA A 121 0.63 8.78 -2.00
C ALA A 121 0.58 10.26 -2.45
N PRO A 122 1.26 11.22 -1.78
CA PRO A 122 1.24 12.62 -2.22
C PRO A 122 1.88 12.86 -3.59
N VAL A 123 2.82 11.99 -3.98
CA VAL A 123 3.56 12.10 -5.24
C VAL A 123 3.02 11.14 -6.29
N ALA A 124 2.08 10.27 -5.92
CA ALA A 124 1.51 9.28 -6.80
C ALA A 124 0.65 9.92 -7.90
N ALA A 125 0.85 9.50 -9.13
CA ALA A 125 -0.07 9.77 -10.23
C ALA A 125 -0.96 8.54 -10.44
N LYS A 126 -2.27 8.74 -10.53
CA LYS A 126 -3.23 7.67 -10.84
C LYS A 126 -3.54 7.65 -12.34
N LEU A 127 -3.70 6.46 -12.91
CA LEU A 127 -4.04 6.30 -14.32
C LEU A 127 -5.40 6.95 -14.64
N ALA A 128 -6.42 6.69 -13.82
CA ALA A 128 -7.76 7.28 -13.95
C ALA A 128 -7.73 8.81 -14.13
N ASP A 129 -6.85 9.51 -13.41
CA ASP A 129 -6.71 10.97 -13.53
C ASP A 129 -6.07 11.41 -14.85
N GLN A 130 -5.36 10.52 -15.54
CA GLN A 130 -4.62 10.77 -16.79
C GLN A 130 -5.30 10.20 -18.04
N GLU A 131 -6.27 9.30 -17.91
CA GLU A 131 -6.88 8.54 -19.02
C GLU A 131 -7.24 9.41 -20.22
N VAL A 132 -8.05 10.45 -20.03
CA VAL A 132 -8.51 11.34 -21.12
C VAL A 132 -7.34 12.00 -21.85
N ARG A 133 -6.32 12.45 -21.10
CA ARG A 133 -5.13 13.12 -21.69
C ARG A 133 -4.24 12.11 -22.43
N LEU A 134 -4.08 10.91 -21.89
CA LEU A 134 -3.28 9.85 -22.49
C LEU A 134 -3.95 9.28 -23.74
N ALA A 135 -5.27 9.08 -23.72
CA ALA A 135 -6.03 8.60 -24.86
C ALA A 135 -5.91 9.55 -26.06
N ARG A 136 -6.06 10.86 -25.82
CA ARG A 136 -5.88 11.88 -26.88
C ARG A 136 -4.43 11.93 -27.40
N PHE A 137 -3.45 11.77 -26.51
CA PHE A 137 -2.04 11.71 -26.89
C PHE A 137 -1.74 10.49 -27.78
N LEU A 138 -2.19 9.30 -27.39
CA LEU A 138 -2.04 8.06 -28.16
C LEU A 138 -2.79 8.13 -29.50
N HIS A 139 -3.96 8.76 -29.53
CA HIS A 139 -4.68 8.99 -30.78
C HIS A 139 -3.88 9.85 -31.76
N GLY A 140 -3.28 10.94 -31.27
CA GLY A 140 -2.42 11.81 -32.07
C GLY A 140 -1.16 11.11 -32.60
N LEU A 141 -0.59 10.17 -31.85
CA LEU A 141 0.58 9.38 -32.29
C LEU A 141 0.21 8.30 -33.30
N SER A 142 -0.87 7.56 -33.06
CA SER A 142 -1.22 6.37 -33.83
C SER A 142 -2.09 6.64 -35.05
N GLY A 143 -2.76 7.80 -35.11
CA GLY A 143 -3.78 8.09 -36.12
C GLY A 143 -5.06 7.25 -35.98
N ARG A 144 -5.15 6.37 -34.97
CA ARG A 144 -6.32 5.55 -34.64
C ARG A 144 -6.60 5.60 -33.14
N ALA A 145 -7.73 5.07 -32.68
CA ALA A 145 -7.95 4.92 -31.24
C ALA A 145 -7.14 3.72 -30.73
N LEU A 146 -6.37 3.93 -29.67
CA LEU A 146 -5.86 2.86 -28.81
C LEU A 146 -6.59 2.94 -27.48
N ALA A 147 -7.13 1.82 -27.01
CA ALA A 147 -7.75 1.76 -25.70
C ALA A 147 -6.71 1.90 -24.58
N LEU A 148 -7.15 2.35 -23.42
CA LEU A 148 -6.36 2.37 -22.19
C LEU A 148 -7.05 1.50 -21.16
N ALA A 149 -6.26 0.70 -20.45
CA ALA A 149 -6.76 -0.12 -19.35
C ALA A 149 -5.71 -0.23 -18.23
N GLU A 150 -6.16 -0.59 -17.03
CA GLU A 150 -5.26 -0.93 -15.93
C GLU A 150 -4.62 -2.29 -16.16
N GLY A 151 -3.32 -2.39 -15.90
CA GLY A 151 -2.57 -3.64 -15.92
C GLY A 151 -1.63 -3.73 -14.71
N SER A 152 -1.32 -4.94 -14.26
CA SER A 152 -0.33 -5.17 -13.19
C SER A 152 1.07 -4.71 -13.60
N VAL A 153 1.38 -4.82 -14.88
CA VAL A 153 2.58 -4.32 -15.54
C VAL A 153 2.21 -3.58 -16.82
N ALA A 154 3.09 -2.69 -17.25
CA ALA A 154 2.91 -2.00 -18.53
C ALA A 154 3.05 -3.00 -19.68
N HIS A 155 2.07 -3.08 -20.57
CA HIS A 155 2.10 -3.93 -21.76
C HIS A 155 1.03 -3.50 -22.77
N THR A 156 0.99 -4.11 -23.95
CA THR A 156 -0.07 -3.89 -24.95
C THR A 156 -0.37 -5.16 -25.72
N ASP A 157 -1.63 -5.35 -26.09
CA ASP A 157 -2.09 -6.37 -27.04
C ASP A 157 -2.21 -5.82 -28.47
N THR A 158 -1.59 -4.66 -28.73
CA THR A 158 -1.66 -3.84 -29.96
C THR A 158 -2.93 -3.02 -30.17
N GLU A 159 -4.01 -3.29 -29.44
CA GLU A 159 -5.26 -2.52 -29.50
C GLU A 159 -5.48 -1.69 -28.24
N THR A 160 -5.04 -2.22 -27.11
CA THR A 160 -5.13 -1.66 -25.77
C THR A 160 -3.73 -1.48 -25.19
N VAL A 161 -3.47 -0.32 -24.61
CA VAL A 161 -2.27 -0.03 -23.84
C VAL A 161 -2.63 -0.17 -22.35
N PHE A 162 -2.06 -1.19 -21.72
CA PHE A 162 -2.26 -1.49 -20.31
C PHE A 162 -1.17 -0.80 -19.48
N LEU A 163 -1.57 0.00 -18.50
CA LEU A 163 -0.66 0.76 -17.64
C LEU A 163 -0.97 0.49 -16.16
N PRO A 164 0.02 0.60 -15.25
CA PRO A 164 -0.23 0.48 -13.81
C PRO A 164 -1.27 1.49 -13.33
N ALA A 165 -2.17 1.08 -12.43
CA ALA A 165 -3.19 1.94 -11.84
C ALA A 165 -2.60 3.18 -11.14
N GLN A 166 -1.38 3.06 -10.61
CA GLN A 166 -0.67 4.14 -9.94
C GLN A 166 0.84 4.09 -10.22
N LEU A 167 1.47 5.25 -10.39
CA LEU A 167 2.92 5.43 -10.46
C LEU A 167 3.41 6.41 -9.39
N ALA A 168 4.46 6.03 -8.66
CA ALA A 168 5.10 6.86 -7.64
C ALA A 168 6.62 6.60 -7.61
N GLU A 169 7.24 6.65 -8.78
CA GLU A 169 8.68 6.42 -8.99
C GLU A 169 9.51 7.69 -8.76
N TYR A 170 8.91 8.86 -8.99
CA TYR A 170 9.56 10.16 -8.86
C TYR A 170 9.04 10.97 -7.66
N PRO A 171 9.87 11.85 -7.06
CA PRO A 171 9.46 12.71 -5.95
C PRO A 171 8.39 13.76 -6.31
N ALA A 172 8.19 14.06 -7.59
CA ALA A 172 7.18 15.01 -8.03
C ALA A 172 6.05 14.28 -8.78
N ALA A 173 4.81 14.55 -8.38
CA ALA A 173 3.64 14.00 -9.07
C ALA A 173 3.60 14.37 -10.56
N ALA A 174 4.16 15.53 -10.94
CA ALA A 174 4.30 15.93 -12.34
C ALA A 174 5.18 14.97 -13.15
N ASP A 175 6.25 14.47 -12.57
CA ASP A 175 7.16 13.54 -13.24
C ASP A 175 6.56 12.13 -13.32
N ASN A 176 5.80 11.70 -12.32
CA ASN A 176 5.02 10.45 -12.43
C ASN A 176 3.94 10.54 -13.52
N ARG A 177 3.31 11.71 -13.73
CA ARG A 177 2.42 11.93 -14.87
C ARG A 177 3.15 11.89 -16.23
N ARG A 178 4.39 12.41 -16.28
CA ARG A 178 5.24 12.31 -17.48
C ARG A 178 5.66 10.87 -17.75
N LEU A 179 5.92 10.09 -16.70
CA LEU A 179 6.25 8.67 -16.83
C LEU A 179 5.14 7.89 -17.53
N TYR A 180 3.87 8.13 -17.20
CA TYR A 180 2.75 7.52 -17.95
C TYR A 180 2.81 7.82 -19.45
N LYS A 181 3.09 9.07 -19.84
CA LYS A 181 3.22 9.43 -21.26
C LYS A 181 4.39 8.71 -21.93
N ALA A 182 5.53 8.62 -21.25
CA ALA A 182 6.70 7.93 -21.76
C ALA A 182 6.43 6.43 -21.98
N MET A 183 5.79 5.78 -21.00
CA MET A 183 5.41 4.36 -21.09
C MET A 183 4.41 4.13 -22.22
N ALA A 184 3.37 4.95 -22.32
CA ALA A 184 2.37 4.85 -23.38
C ALA A 184 2.98 5.07 -24.78
N ALA A 185 3.87 6.07 -24.93
CA ALA A 185 4.57 6.31 -26.19
C ALA A 185 5.50 5.16 -26.57
N LEU A 186 6.18 4.55 -25.59
CA LEU A 186 7.05 3.40 -25.83
C LEU A 186 6.25 2.19 -26.32
N LEU A 187 5.16 1.84 -25.63
CA LEU A 187 4.29 0.72 -26.03
C LEU A 187 3.68 0.94 -27.42
N TRP A 188 3.23 2.16 -27.72
CA TRP A 188 2.79 2.53 -29.07
C TRP A 188 3.91 2.34 -30.12
N ALA A 189 5.11 2.83 -29.84
CA ALA A 189 6.24 2.74 -30.75
C ALA A 189 6.62 1.28 -31.02
N GLN A 190 6.56 0.43 -29.99
CA GLN A 190 6.82 -1.00 -30.12
C GLN A 190 5.81 -1.68 -31.05
N THR A 191 4.53 -1.31 -30.99
CA THR A 191 3.51 -1.79 -31.93
C THR A 191 3.79 -1.28 -33.35
N ARG A 192 4.16 -0.01 -33.50
CA ARG A 192 4.37 0.62 -34.82
C ARG A 192 5.62 0.14 -35.55
N HIS A 193 6.67 -0.18 -34.80
CA HIS A 193 7.99 -0.55 -35.33
C HIS A 193 8.31 -2.04 -35.18
N GLY A 194 7.39 -2.86 -34.65
CA GLY A 194 7.50 -4.32 -34.68
C GLY A 194 8.56 -4.90 -33.72
N THR A 195 8.91 -4.20 -32.65
CA THR A 195 9.90 -4.67 -31.67
C THR A 195 9.32 -5.69 -30.66
N PHE A 196 8.07 -6.12 -30.82
CA PHE A 196 7.48 -7.21 -30.04
C PHE A 196 7.92 -8.56 -30.59
N GLY A 197 8.72 -9.32 -29.83
CA GLY A 197 9.12 -10.69 -30.19
C GLY A 197 10.05 -10.80 -31.40
N SER A 198 10.59 -9.70 -31.91
CA SER A 198 11.53 -9.72 -33.03
C SER A 198 12.90 -10.22 -32.55
N ALA A 199 13.35 -11.37 -33.06
CA ALA A 199 14.72 -11.88 -32.85
C ALA A 199 15.81 -10.97 -33.46
N GLU A 200 15.41 -9.95 -34.23
CA GLU A 200 16.30 -8.97 -34.88
C GLU A 200 16.89 -7.94 -33.91
N VAL A 201 16.26 -7.71 -32.74
CA VAL A 201 16.71 -6.73 -31.76
C VAL A 201 16.91 -7.40 -30.41
N ASP A 202 18.17 -7.60 -30.02
CA ASP A 202 18.53 -8.02 -28.66
C ASP A 202 18.40 -6.84 -27.70
N VAL A 203 17.22 -6.72 -27.10
CA VAL A 203 16.86 -5.66 -26.16
C VAL A 203 17.71 -5.72 -24.89
N GLU A 204 18.05 -6.91 -24.41
CA GLU A 204 18.89 -7.07 -23.22
C GLU A 204 20.30 -6.55 -23.48
N ALA A 205 20.91 -6.91 -24.62
CA ALA A 205 22.20 -6.38 -25.02
C ALA A 205 22.16 -4.86 -25.25
N ALA A 206 21.10 -4.35 -25.88
CA ALA A 206 20.94 -2.92 -26.12
C ALA A 206 20.85 -2.10 -24.80
N LEU A 207 20.23 -2.68 -23.77
CA LEU A 207 20.04 -2.07 -22.45
C LEU A 207 21.20 -2.34 -21.48
N ALA A 208 22.09 -3.30 -21.77
CA ALA A 208 23.23 -3.65 -20.92
C ALA A 208 24.18 -2.49 -20.62
N ARG A 209 24.22 -1.47 -21.50
CA ARG A 209 25.03 -0.26 -21.32
C ARG A 209 24.56 0.66 -20.19
N TRP A 210 23.34 0.46 -19.69
CA TRP A 210 22.75 1.34 -18.68
C TRP A 210 22.90 0.76 -17.27
N PRO A 211 23.29 1.56 -16.27
CA PRO A 211 23.47 1.09 -14.88
C PRO A 211 22.21 0.43 -14.30
N ASP A 212 21.05 0.97 -14.64
CA ASP A 212 19.74 0.50 -14.16
C ASP A 212 19.03 -0.42 -15.17
N ARG A 213 19.77 -1.32 -15.84
CA ARG A 213 19.22 -2.21 -16.90
C ARG A 213 17.96 -2.97 -16.49
N ALA A 214 17.88 -3.45 -15.24
CA ALA A 214 16.72 -4.18 -14.74
C ALA A 214 15.47 -3.30 -14.59
N ARG A 215 15.65 -1.99 -14.35
CA ARG A 215 14.55 -1.02 -14.37
C ARG A 215 14.16 -0.70 -15.81
N ALA A 216 15.13 -0.53 -16.69
CA ALA A 216 14.89 -0.28 -18.10
C ALA A 216 14.13 -1.43 -18.78
N LEU A 217 14.50 -2.68 -18.51
CA LEU A 217 13.81 -3.87 -19.03
C LEU A 217 12.35 -3.95 -18.57
N ARG A 218 12.09 -3.67 -17.28
CA ARG A 218 10.72 -3.60 -16.74
C ARG A 218 9.86 -2.54 -17.43
N TRP A 219 10.45 -1.39 -17.78
CA TRP A 219 9.74 -0.35 -18.52
C TRP A 219 9.60 -0.66 -20.01
N PHE A 220 10.53 -1.42 -20.58
CA PHE A 220 10.45 -1.87 -21.97
C PHE A 220 9.34 -2.91 -22.19
N ALA A 221 8.76 -3.48 -21.12
CA ALA A 221 7.67 -4.45 -21.25
C ALA A 221 8.03 -5.63 -22.18
N ALA A 222 9.31 -6.03 -22.19
CA ALA A 222 9.73 -7.22 -22.92
C ALA A 222 9.02 -8.44 -22.31
N PRO A 223 8.37 -9.31 -23.10
CA PRO A 223 7.84 -10.55 -22.56
C PRO A 223 9.00 -11.36 -22.00
N SER A 224 8.88 -11.75 -20.72
CA SER A 224 9.74 -12.76 -20.09
C SER A 224 9.40 -14.15 -20.62
#